data_AF-A0A0J9EA06-F1
#
_entry.id   AF-A0A0J9EA06-F1
#
_cell.length_a   1.000
_cell.length_b   1.000
_cell.length_c   1.000
_cell.angle_alpha   90.00
_cell.angle_beta   90.00
_cell.angle_gamma   90.00
#
_symmetry.space_group_name_H-M   'P 1'
#
loop_
_entity.id
_entity.type
_entity.pdbx_description
1 polymer ?
#
loop_
_entity_poly.entity_id
_entity_poly.type
_entity_poly.pdbx_seq_one_letter_code
_entity_poly.pdbx_strand_id
1 'polypeptide(L)'
;MSDDRIFTDRDCVEIGSGCSLKGKVVVLKESALEAGFVRPLYYCTGGNGANANALGKPVFLVNLKNGEFERCARDHVLGVLKPELLPDEEKLQLSQIRPLDALPLENHEPQYSGYSFLEDGRYAAGVWLCNEKEAMEYVEMQKLYQHRIMLCDRNDFCVWEVRDGRQVYPTQEALDQMRQGLEGSPGPIQM
;
A
#
# COMPACT_ATOMS: atom_id res chain seq x y z
N MET A 1 24.10 -0.24 -7.69
CA MET A 1 23.88 -0.22 -9.16
C MET A 1 22.38 -0.32 -9.34
N SER A 2 21.72 0.74 -9.85
CA SER A 2 20.27 0.71 -10.07
C SER A 2 20.01 -0.16 -11.28
N ASP A 3 19.34 -1.28 -11.10
CA ASP A 3 19.05 -2.24 -12.15
C ASP A 3 18.07 -1.59 -13.15
N ASP A 4 18.54 -1.27 -14.35
CA ASP A 4 17.71 -0.78 -15.47
C ASP A 4 16.94 -1.97 -16.09
N ARG A 5 16.24 -2.72 -15.24
CA ARG A 5 15.45 -3.86 -15.64
C ARG A 5 14.28 -3.40 -16.50
N ILE A 6 14.16 -3.98 -17.69
CA ILE A 6 13.01 -3.83 -18.56
C ILE A 6 11.94 -4.82 -18.10
N PHE A 7 10.74 -4.30 -17.81
CA PHE A 7 9.58 -5.12 -17.45
C PHE A 7 8.71 -5.36 -18.69
N THR A 8 8.18 -6.57 -18.79
CA THR A 8 7.38 -7.06 -19.92
C THR A 8 6.01 -7.53 -19.44
N ASP A 9 5.14 -7.91 -20.37
CA ASP A 9 3.83 -8.50 -20.08
C ASP A 9 3.93 -9.75 -19.17
N ARG A 10 5.01 -10.53 -19.29
CA ARG A 10 5.28 -11.72 -18.48
C ARG A 10 5.57 -11.40 -17.02
N ASP A 11 5.96 -10.18 -16.70
CA ASP A 11 6.22 -9.72 -15.34
C ASP A 11 4.94 -9.23 -14.63
N CYS A 12 3.81 -9.18 -15.34
CA CYS A 12 2.54 -8.71 -14.81
C CYS A 12 1.59 -9.86 -14.44
N VAL A 13 0.78 -9.65 -13.40
CA VAL A 13 -0.35 -10.54 -13.05
C VAL A 13 -1.58 -10.23 -13.88
N GLU A 14 -1.76 -8.96 -14.24
CA GLU A 14 -2.87 -8.49 -15.05
C GLU A 14 -2.36 -7.46 -16.06
N ILE A 15 -2.80 -7.56 -17.32
CA ILE A 15 -2.41 -6.67 -18.41
C ILE A 15 -3.63 -6.13 -19.14
N GLY A 16 -3.43 -5.07 -19.93
CA GLY A 16 -4.46 -4.52 -20.81
C GLY A 16 -5.54 -3.71 -20.08
N SER A 17 -6.62 -3.39 -20.81
CA SER A 17 -7.65 -2.47 -20.32
C SER A 17 -8.51 -3.05 -19.20
N GLY A 18 -8.70 -4.37 -19.17
CA GLY A 18 -9.59 -5.04 -18.22
C GLY A 18 -9.10 -5.01 -16.76
N CYS A 19 -7.83 -4.69 -16.51
CA CYS A 19 -7.27 -4.73 -15.16
C CYS A 19 -7.62 -3.48 -14.34
N SER A 20 -7.92 -3.71 -13.06
CA SER A 20 -8.05 -2.65 -12.06
C SER A 20 -6.68 -2.35 -11.47
N LEU A 21 -6.28 -1.09 -11.51
CA LEU A 21 -4.95 -0.62 -11.08
C LEU A 21 -4.94 -0.09 -9.66
N LYS A 22 -6.09 0.33 -9.13
CA LYS A 22 -6.18 1.05 -7.85
C LYS A 22 -5.58 0.22 -6.72
N GLY A 23 -4.66 0.83 -5.97
CA GLY A 23 -4.01 0.19 -4.82
C GLY A 23 -2.95 -0.83 -5.20
N LYS A 24 -2.43 -0.79 -6.43
CA LYS A 24 -1.46 -1.78 -6.92
C LYS A 24 -0.22 -1.12 -7.51
N VAL A 25 0.88 -1.86 -7.48
CA VAL A 25 2.09 -1.50 -8.21
C VAL A 25 1.90 -1.80 -9.69
N VAL A 26 2.10 -0.78 -10.51
CA VAL A 26 1.92 -0.82 -11.95
C VAL A 26 3.23 -0.62 -12.67
N VAL A 27 3.30 -1.21 -13.86
CA VAL A 27 4.42 -1.06 -14.79
C VAL A 27 3.99 -0.12 -15.91
N LEU A 28 4.81 0.89 -16.21
CA LEU A 28 4.64 1.70 -17.41
C LEU A 28 5.31 1.05 -18.62
N LYS A 29 4.71 1.24 -19.79
CA LYS A 29 5.27 0.82 -21.09
C LYS A 29 6.54 1.62 -21.38
N GLU A 30 7.43 1.05 -22.19
CA GLU A 30 8.62 1.73 -22.67
C GLU A 30 8.29 3.04 -23.42
N SER A 31 7.20 3.06 -24.19
CA SER A 31 6.72 4.29 -24.87
C SER A 31 6.33 5.42 -23.91
N ALA A 32 6.06 5.12 -22.63
CA ALA A 32 5.84 6.15 -21.62
C ALA A 32 7.17 6.82 -21.26
N LEU A 33 8.29 6.10 -21.31
CA LEU A 33 9.60 6.67 -21.01
C LEU A 33 9.98 7.76 -22.00
N GLU A 34 9.61 7.58 -23.27
CA GLU A 34 9.75 8.59 -24.33
C GLU A 34 8.93 9.87 -24.03
N ALA A 35 7.88 9.77 -23.22
CA ALA A 35 7.05 10.88 -22.77
C ALA A 35 7.58 11.57 -21.50
N GLY A 36 8.79 11.23 -21.04
CA GLY A 36 9.47 11.88 -19.92
C GLY A 36 9.41 11.14 -18.58
N PHE A 37 8.86 9.93 -18.55
CA PHE A 37 8.86 9.08 -17.35
C PHE A 37 10.21 8.38 -17.22
N VAL A 38 10.84 8.43 -16.05
CA VAL A 38 12.26 8.01 -15.90
C VAL A 38 12.41 6.54 -15.50
N ARG A 39 11.40 5.96 -14.84
CA ARG A 39 11.42 4.59 -14.31
C ARG A 39 10.08 3.91 -14.60
N PRO A 40 10.01 2.57 -14.67
CA PRO A 40 8.77 1.89 -15.05
C PRO A 40 7.83 1.60 -13.86
N LEU A 41 8.29 1.66 -12.61
CA LEU A 41 7.54 1.20 -11.44
C LEU A 41 6.88 2.32 -10.65
N TYR A 42 5.56 2.20 -10.50
CA TYR A 42 4.74 3.18 -9.81
C TYR A 42 3.70 2.49 -8.92
N TYR A 43 3.29 3.15 -7.85
CA TYR A 43 2.09 2.77 -7.10
C TYR A 43 0.89 3.57 -7.60
N CYS A 44 -0.19 2.90 -8.00
CA CYS A 44 -1.41 3.57 -8.46
C CYS A 44 -2.36 3.87 -7.29
N THR A 45 -2.52 5.15 -6.99
CA THR A 45 -3.40 5.60 -5.90
C THR A 45 -4.86 5.68 -6.35
N GLY A 46 -5.11 5.92 -7.64
CA GLY A 46 -6.46 5.89 -8.22
C GLY A 46 -6.61 6.71 -9.50
N GLY A 47 -7.74 7.43 -9.59
CA GLY A 47 -8.15 8.17 -10.78
C GLY A 47 -9.13 7.40 -11.66
N ASN A 48 -9.83 8.12 -12.54
CA ASN A 48 -10.87 7.53 -13.39
C ASN A 48 -10.33 6.43 -14.31
N GLY A 49 -9.05 6.54 -14.72
CA GLY A 49 -8.34 5.56 -15.53
C GLY A 49 -7.91 4.30 -14.77
N ALA A 50 -7.96 4.28 -13.44
CA ALA A 50 -7.54 3.13 -12.65
C ALA A 50 -8.58 2.00 -12.61
N ASN A 51 -9.81 2.28 -13.05
CA ASN A 51 -10.86 1.29 -13.19
C ASN A 51 -10.66 0.41 -14.41
N ALA A 52 -11.22 -0.80 -14.37
CA ALA A 52 -11.27 -1.67 -15.54
C ALA A 52 -11.96 -0.97 -16.71
N ASN A 53 -11.41 -1.17 -17.91
CA ASN A 53 -11.87 -0.65 -19.20
C ASN A 53 -11.89 0.89 -19.33
N ALA A 54 -11.10 1.61 -18.51
CA ALA A 54 -11.05 3.06 -18.50
C ALA A 54 -9.95 3.66 -19.41
N LEU A 55 -9.95 3.28 -20.69
CA LEU A 55 -8.97 3.72 -21.71
C LEU A 55 -8.88 5.25 -21.85
N GLY A 56 -7.67 5.76 -22.11
CA GLY A 56 -7.39 7.18 -22.32
C GLY A 56 -7.60 8.11 -21.12
N LYS A 57 -8.15 7.60 -20.00
CA LYS A 57 -8.42 8.39 -18.79
C LYS A 57 -7.18 8.48 -17.90
N PRO A 58 -7.06 9.55 -17.09
CA PRO A 58 -5.92 9.72 -16.21
C PRO A 58 -5.92 8.71 -15.05
N VAL A 59 -4.74 8.21 -14.74
CA VAL A 59 -4.37 7.52 -13.51
C VAL A 59 -3.46 8.42 -12.67
N PHE A 60 -3.59 8.33 -11.36
CA PHE A 60 -2.72 9.01 -10.40
C PHE A 60 -1.76 8.00 -9.81
N LEU A 61 -0.47 8.34 -9.89
CA LEU A 61 0.64 7.45 -9.59
C LEU A 61 1.58 8.11 -8.58
N VAL A 62 2.29 7.27 -7.82
CA VAL A 62 3.46 7.66 -7.04
C VAL A 62 4.66 6.90 -7.59
N ASN A 63 5.71 7.62 -7.94
CA ASN A 63 6.95 7.06 -8.45
C ASN A 63 7.70 6.33 -7.32
N LEU A 64 7.94 5.03 -7.49
CA LEU A 64 8.57 4.23 -6.44
C LEU A 64 10.08 4.43 -6.34
N LYS A 65 10.67 5.30 -7.16
CA LYS A 65 12.09 5.67 -7.05
C LYS A 65 12.34 6.89 -6.17
N ASN A 66 11.45 7.88 -6.22
CA ASN A 66 11.65 9.18 -5.58
C ASN A 66 10.43 9.67 -4.76
N GLY A 67 9.31 8.94 -4.80
CA GLY A 67 8.09 9.30 -4.07
C GLY A 67 7.26 10.42 -4.70
N GLU A 68 7.61 10.88 -5.91
CA GLU A 68 6.88 11.98 -6.56
C GLU A 68 5.51 11.54 -7.11
N PHE A 69 4.54 12.44 -7.02
CA PHE A 69 3.21 12.24 -7.59
C PHE A 69 3.19 12.58 -9.07
N GLU A 70 2.63 11.68 -9.87
CA GLU A 70 2.58 11.83 -11.32
C GLU A 70 1.17 11.51 -11.86
N ARG A 71 0.75 12.26 -12.88
CA ARG A 71 -0.47 12.01 -13.63
C ARG A 71 -0.12 11.36 -14.96
N CYS A 72 -0.64 10.16 -15.18
CA CYS A 72 -0.33 9.36 -16.37
C CYS A 72 -1.60 8.97 -17.11
N ALA A 73 -1.55 8.79 -18.43
CA ALA A 73 -2.67 8.25 -19.19
C ALA A 73 -2.72 6.73 -19.01
N ARG A 74 -3.92 6.15 -18.87
CA ARG A 74 -4.08 4.69 -18.71
C ARG A 74 -3.37 3.89 -19.80
N ASP A 75 -3.30 4.43 -21.01
CA ASP A 75 -2.72 3.76 -22.17
C ASP A 75 -1.19 3.59 -22.07
N HIS A 76 -0.54 4.36 -21.20
CA HIS A 76 0.88 4.21 -20.87
C HIS A 76 1.14 3.09 -19.85
N VAL A 77 0.12 2.59 -19.16
CA VAL A 77 0.27 1.50 -18.20
C VAL A 77 0.25 0.17 -18.93
N LEU A 78 1.29 -0.64 -18.73
CA LEU A 78 1.41 -2.01 -19.26
C LEU A 78 0.49 -2.96 -18.50
N GLY A 79 0.57 -2.96 -17.17
CA GLY A 79 -0.15 -3.88 -16.31
C GLY A 79 0.20 -3.73 -14.83
N VAL A 80 -0.32 -4.65 -14.02
CA VAL A 80 -0.03 -4.78 -12.59
C VAL A 80 1.16 -5.71 -12.41
N LEU A 81 2.20 -5.25 -11.72
CA LEU A 81 3.41 -6.05 -11.48
C LEU A 81 3.12 -7.26 -10.58
N LYS A 82 3.77 -8.39 -10.83
CA LYS A 82 3.87 -9.49 -9.87
C LYS A 82 4.55 -9.03 -8.57
N PRO A 83 3.90 -9.13 -7.40
CA PRO A 83 4.46 -8.60 -6.15
C PRO A 83 5.87 -9.09 -5.82
N GLU A 84 6.18 -10.35 -6.14
CA GLU A 84 7.49 -10.98 -5.94
C GLU A 84 8.61 -10.38 -6.81
N LEU A 85 8.26 -9.61 -7.84
CA LEU A 85 9.23 -8.94 -8.72
C LEU A 85 9.49 -7.48 -8.32
N LEU A 86 8.81 -6.95 -7.29
CA LEU A 86 9.07 -5.62 -6.77
C LEU A 86 10.43 -5.60 -6.06
N PRO A 87 11.40 -4.78 -6.49
CA PRO A 87 12.70 -4.74 -5.82
C PRO A 87 12.60 -4.07 -4.45
N ASP A 88 13.60 -4.35 -3.62
CA ASP A 88 13.64 -3.92 -2.22
C ASP A 88 13.59 -2.41 -2.04
N GLU A 89 14.29 -1.65 -2.89
CA GLU A 89 14.30 -0.19 -2.80
C GLU A 89 12.91 0.40 -3.07
N GLU A 90 12.19 -0.14 -4.06
CA GLU A 90 10.80 0.25 -4.36
C GLU A 90 9.82 -0.24 -3.29
N LYS A 91 10.07 -1.37 -2.62
CA LYS A 91 9.31 -1.78 -1.42
C LYS A 91 9.53 -0.79 -0.27
N LEU A 92 10.77 -0.34 -0.05
CA LEU A 92 11.07 0.66 0.97
C LEU A 92 10.40 1.99 0.65
N GLN A 93 10.42 2.45 -0.61
CA GLN A 93 9.69 3.65 -1.01
C GLN A 93 8.17 3.49 -0.87
N LEU A 94 7.61 2.36 -1.29
CA LEU A 94 6.18 2.04 -1.13
C LEU A 94 5.75 2.10 0.34
N SER A 95 6.62 1.65 1.26
CA SER A 95 6.33 1.66 2.69
C SER A 95 6.10 3.05 3.28
N GLN A 96 6.55 4.11 2.59
CA GLN A 96 6.41 5.51 3.03
C GLN A 96 5.12 6.17 2.53
N ILE A 97 4.34 5.50 1.69
CA ILE A 97 3.12 6.05 1.10
C ILE A 97 1.94 5.88 2.08
N ARG A 98 1.27 6.99 2.40
CA ARG A 98 0.02 7.00 3.18
C ARG A 98 -1.18 6.60 2.31
N PRO A 99 -2.27 6.08 2.90
CA PRO A 99 -3.52 5.86 2.20
C PRO A 99 -4.02 7.11 1.47
N LEU A 100 -4.73 6.92 0.34
CA LEU A 100 -5.15 8.02 -0.53
C LEU A 100 -5.98 9.08 0.20
N ASP A 101 -6.90 8.64 1.06
CA ASP A 101 -7.83 9.50 1.79
C ASP A 101 -7.34 9.83 3.22
N ALA A 102 -6.03 9.68 3.46
CA ALA A 102 -5.43 9.93 4.75
C ALA A 102 -5.51 11.41 5.13
N LEU A 103 -5.78 11.68 6.42
CA LEU A 103 -5.99 13.03 6.91
C LEU A 103 -4.69 13.86 6.87
N PRO A 104 -4.76 15.18 6.64
CA PRO A 104 -3.60 16.06 6.69
C PRO A 104 -3.01 16.08 8.10
N LEU A 105 -1.69 15.87 8.20
CA LEU A 105 -0.99 15.77 9.49
C LEU A 105 -0.93 17.10 10.23
N GLU A 106 -1.11 18.22 9.53
CA GLU A 106 -1.04 19.58 10.10
C GLU A 106 -2.06 19.80 11.21
N ASN A 107 -3.23 19.15 11.12
CA ASN A 107 -4.35 19.35 12.05
C ASN A 107 -4.93 18.03 12.61
N HIS A 108 -4.28 16.89 12.33
CA HIS A 108 -4.74 15.58 12.79
C HIS A 108 -3.60 14.82 13.43
N GLU A 109 -3.68 14.69 14.75
CA GLU A 109 -2.66 13.99 15.52
C GLU A 109 -2.63 12.50 15.16
N PRO A 110 -1.47 11.94 14.77
CA PRO A 110 -1.33 10.51 14.52
C PRO A 110 -1.71 9.69 15.74
N GLN A 111 -2.53 8.65 15.53
CA GLN A 111 -2.87 7.68 16.57
C GLN A 111 -2.08 6.38 16.42
N TYR A 112 -1.52 6.16 15.24
CA TYR A 112 -0.75 4.96 14.92
C TYR A 112 0.51 5.30 14.12
N SER A 113 1.50 4.41 14.22
CA SER A 113 2.64 4.33 13.32
C SER A 113 2.64 3.00 12.57
N GLY A 114 2.82 3.06 11.26
CA GLY A 114 2.97 1.89 10.40
C GLY A 114 4.42 1.66 10.00
N TYR A 115 4.89 0.43 10.17
CA TYR A 115 6.22 -0.01 9.75
C TYR A 115 6.10 -1.18 8.80
N SER A 116 6.90 -1.19 7.74
CA SER A 116 7.00 -2.32 6.82
C SER A 116 8.46 -2.76 6.70
N PHE A 117 8.68 -4.06 6.80
CA PHE A 117 10.00 -4.67 6.82
C PHE A 117 10.19 -5.60 5.64
N LEU A 118 11.39 -5.55 5.07
CA LEU A 118 11.90 -6.53 4.13
C LEU A 118 12.23 -7.84 4.86
N GLU A 119 12.51 -8.89 4.09
CA GLU A 119 12.84 -10.22 4.62
C GLU A 119 14.13 -10.21 5.45
N ASP A 120 15.10 -9.38 5.06
CA ASP A 120 16.37 -9.18 5.79
C ASP A 120 16.25 -8.25 7.01
N GLY A 121 15.03 -7.79 7.32
CA GLY A 121 14.73 -6.93 8.45
C GLY A 121 14.98 -5.44 8.21
N ARG A 122 15.50 -5.03 7.05
CA ARG A 122 15.56 -3.59 6.70
C ARG A 122 14.15 -3.00 6.63
N TYR A 123 14.04 -1.74 7.01
CA TYR A 123 12.81 -0.96 6.94
C TYR A 123 13.16 0.53 6.80
N ALA A 124 12.21 1.31 6.29
CA ALA A 124 12.29 2.77 6.24
C ALA A 124 11.63 3.39 7.48
N ALA A 125 11.48 4.71 7.55
CA ALA A 125 10.86 5.37 8.69
C ALA A 125 9.39 4.93 8.89
N GLY A 126 8.88 5.03 10.13
CA GLY A 126 7.47 4.77 10.40
C GLY A 126 6.57 5.81 9.74
N VAL A 127 5.43 5.37 9.21
CA VAL A 127 4.40 6.24 8.62
C VAL A 127 3.36 6.61 9.65
N TRP A 128 3.06 7.90 9.77
CA TRP A 128 2.02 8.41 10.66
C TRP A 128 0.61 8.23 10.09
N LEU A 129 -0.28 7.66 10.90
CA LEU A 129 -1.64 7.31 10.53
C LEU A 129 -2.61 7.85 11.59
N CYS A 130 -3.57 8.68 11.17
CA CYS A 130 -4.38 9.50 12.08
C CYS A 130 -5.54 8.74 12.74
N ASN A 131 -5.89 7.55 12.24
CA ASN A 131 -7.02 6.79 12.73
C ASN A 131 -6.89 5.31 12.33
N GLU A 132 -7.78 4.48 12.87
CA GLU A 132 -7.82 3.03 12.60
C GLU A 132 -8.05 2.71 11.13
N LYS A 133 -8.89 3.49 10.42
CA LYS A 133 -9.14 3.29 8.99
C LYS A 133 -7.84 3.45 8.19
N GLU A 134 -7.09 4.53 8.42
CA GLU A 134 -5.78 4.74 7.79
C GLU A 134 -4.78 3.63 8.15
N ALA A 135 -4.78 3.18 9.40
CA ALA A 135 -3.92 2.09 9.86
C ALA A 135 -4.19 0.78 9.09
N MET A 136 -5.46 0.39 8.96
CA MET A 136 -5.85 -0.82 8.26
C MET A 136 -5.70 -0.70 6.74
N GLU A 137 -5.98 0.46 6.16
CA GLU A 137 -5.71 0.71 4.74
C GLU A 137 -4.21 0.62 4.44
N TYR A 138 -3.34 1.12 5.32
CA TYR A 138 -1.90 0.96 5.18
C TYR A 138 -1.50 -0.53 5.17
N VAL A 139 -2.03 -1.35 6.08
CA VAL A 139 -1.79 -2.80 6.07
C VAL A 139 -2.20 -3.42 4.73
N GLU A 140 -3.38 -3.09 4.22
CA GLU A 140 -3.89 -3.61 2.94
C GLU A 140 -3.03 -3.19 1.74
N MET A 141 -2.50 -1.97 1.75
CA MET A 141 -1.58 -1.48 0.71
C MET A 141 -0.26 -2.27 0.70
N GLN A 142 0.24 -2.63 1.88
CA GLN A 142 1.58 -3.19 2.04
C GLN A 142 1.62 -4.73 2.01
N LYS A 143 0.54 -5.42 2.41
CA LYS A 143 0.54 -6.87 2.72
C LYS A 143 0.98 -7.80 1.60
N LEU A 144 0.83 -7.36 0.34
CA LEU A 144 1.21 -8.15 -0.82
C LEU A 144 2.69 -8.02 -1.16
N TYR A 145 3.35 -6.96 -0.69
CA TYR A 145 4.70 -6.59 -1.11
C TYR A 145 5.75 -6.75 -0.01
N GLN A 146 5.33 -6.65 1.26
CA GLN A 146 6.23 -6.60 2.41
C GLN A 146 6.29 -7.94 3.14
N HIS A 147 7.45 -8.28 3.70
CA HIS A 147 7.61 -9.50 4.50
C HIS A 147 6.85 -9.40 5.83
N ARG A 148 6.98 -8.25 6.50
CA ARG A 148 6.29 -7.98 7.76
C ARG A 148 5.76 -6.56 7.79
N ILE A 149 4.58 -6.36 8.37
CA ILE A 149 3.97 -5.07 8.65
C ILE A 149 3.64 -5.02 10.13
N MET A 150 3.93 -3.92 10.79
CA MET A 150 3.64 -3.69 12.20
C MET A 150 2.96 -2.34 12.35
N LEU A 151 1.82 -2.32 13.04
CA LEU A 151 1.18 -1.10 13.51
C LEU A 151 1.44 -0.96 15.01
N CYS A 152 1.87 0.22 15.42
CA CYS A 152 1.95 0.59 16.83
C CYS A 152 0.95 1.69 17.18
N ASP A 153 0.50 1.71 18.43
CA ASP A 153 -0.27 2.84 18.98
C ASP A 153 0.64 4.03 19.33
N ARG A 154 0.05 5.06 19.95
CA ARG A 154 0.77 6.28 20.40
C ARG A 154 1.82 6.07 21.48
N ASN A 155 1.80 4.92 22.14
CA ASN A 155 2.74 4.58 23.20
C ASN A 155 3.81 3.60 22.70
N ASP A 156 3.94 3.45 21.38
CA ASP A 156 4.85 2.54 20.70
C ASP A 156 4.60 1.05 21.00
N PHE A 157 3.40 0.69 21.46
CA PHE A 157 3.02 -0.71 21.61
C PHE A 157 2.50 -1.26 20.28
N CYS A 158 3.00 -2.42 19.86
CA CYS A 158 2.44 -3.14 18.73
C CYS A 158 0.98 -3.50 19.02
N VAL A 159 0.08 -3.08 18.12
CA VAL A 159 -1.36 -3.36 18.17
C VAL A 159 -1.82 -4.25 17.03
N TRP A 160 -1.03 -4.35 15.96
CA TRP A 160 -1.30 -5.22 14.82
C TRP A 160 0.00 -5.65 14.14
N GLU A 161 0.08 -6.91 13.74
CA GLU A 161 1.21 -7.42 12.97
C GLU A 161 0.72 -8.38 11.87
N VAL A 162 1.27 -8.20 10.67
CA VAL A 162 1.09 -9.09 9.53
C VAL A 162 2.45 -9.62 9.10
N ARG A 163 2.55 -10.91 8.84
CA ARG A 163 3.75 -11.56 8.30
C ARG A 163 3.38 -12.47 7.15
N ASP A 164 4.07 -12.35 6.02
CA ASP A 164 3.83 -13.12 4.80
C ASP A 164 2.33 -13.14 4.40
N GLY A 165 1.71 -11.95 4.47
CA GLY A 165 0.30 -11.74 4.15
C GLY A 165 -0.71 -12.26 5.18
N ARG A 166 -0.27 -12.75 6.35
CA ARG A 166 -1.14 -13.28 7.41
C ARG A 166 -1.05 -12.45 8.67
N GLN A 167 -2.19 -12.11 9.27
CA GLN A 167 -2.22 -11.49 10.59
C GLN A 167 -1.64 -12.47 11.63
N VAL A 168 -0.63 -12.03 12.37
CA VAL A 168 0.02 -12.80 13.45
C VAL A 168 -0.21 -12.18 14.82
N TYR A 169 -0.52 -10.88 14.88
CA TYR A 169 -0.91 -10.19 16.10
C TYR A 169 -2.05 -9.18 15.81
N PRO A 170 -3.05 -9.03 16.70
CA PRO A 170 -3.33 -9.90 17.84
C PRO A 170 -3.58 -11.34 17.39
N THR A 171 -3.42 -12.33 18.28
CA THR A 171 -3.74 -13.72 17.90
C THR A 171 -5.25 -13.87 17.70
N GLN A 172 -5.66 -14.92 16.99
CA GLN A 172 -7.09 -15.18 16.78
C GLN A 172 -7.84 -15.36 18.10
N GLU A 173 -7.21 -16.01 19.09
CA GLU A 173 -7.78 -16.18 20.42
C GLU A 173 -7.97 -14.84 21.14
N ALA A 174 -7.00 -13.92 21.03
CA ALA A 174 -7.11 -12.59 21.62
C ALA A 174 -8.26 -11.79 20.97
N LEU A 175 -8.41 -11.87 19.64
CA LEU A 175 -9.54 -11.26 18.94
C LEU A 175 -10.88 -11.85 19.36
N ASP A 176 -10.96 -13.17 19.53
CA ASP A 176 -12.16 -13.86 19.98
C ASP A 176 -12.59 -13.41 21.38
N GLN A 177 -11.62 -13.27 22.30
CA GLN A 177 -11.87 -12.77 23.65
C GLN A 177 -12.35 -11.31 23.64
N MET A 178 -11.76 -10.45 22.82
CA MET A 178 -12.20 -9.06 22.67
C MET A 178 -13.64 -8.97 22.15
N ARG A 179 -14.00 -9.81 21.18
CA ARG A 179 -15.38 -9.88 20.67
C ARG A 179 -16.37 -10.33 21.74
N GLN A 180 -16.04 -11.37 22.50
CA GLN A 180 -16.88 -11.87 23.59
C GLN A 180 -17.02 -10.86 24.74
N GLY A 181 -15.97 -10.09 25.05
CA GLY A 181 -16.03 -9.03 26.06
C GLY A 181 -16.94 -7.85 25.68
N LEU A 182 -17.08 -7.56 24.39
CA LEU A 182 -18.01 -6.54 23.88
C LEU A 182 -19.47 -7.00 23.91
N GLU A 183 -19.74 -8.30 23.72
CA GLU A 183 -21.08 -8.89 23.84
C GLU A 183 -21.54 -9.07 25.30
N GLY A 184 -20.61 -9.05 26.26
CA GLY A 184 -20.87 -9.26 27.69
C GLY A 184 -21.16 -8.01 28.52
N SER A 185 -21.25 -6.82 27.94
CA SER A 185 -21.59 -5.59 28.68
C SER A 185 -23.11 -5.51 28.91
N PRO A 186 -23.63 -5.70 30.14
CA PRO A 186 -25.05 -5.49 30.38
C PRO A 186 -25.34 -4.01 30.19
N GLY A 187 -26.34 -3.69 29.35
CA GLY A 187 -26.84 -2.33 29.20
C GLY A 187 -27.20 -1.71 30.54
N PRO A 188 -27.22 -0.36 30.65
CA PRO A 188 -27.39 0.31 31.93
C PRO A 188 -28.70 -0.16 32.60
N ILE A 189 -28.57 -0.67 33.82
CA ILE A 189 -29.70 -0.97 34.70
C ILE A 189 -30.42 0.36 34.93
N GLN A 190 -31.60 0.53 34.34
CA GLN A 190 -32.49 1.63 34.64
C GLN A 190 -33.01 1.43 36.07
N MET A 191 -32.67 2.36 36.97
CA MET A 191 -33.34 2.54 38.26
C MET A 191 -34.54 3.46 38.12
#